data_AF-A0AAV1Q569-F1
#
_entry.id   AF-A0AAV1Q569-F1
#
_cell.length_a   1.000
_cell.length_b   1.000
_cell.length_c   1.000
_cell.angle_alpha   90.00
_cell.angle_beta   90.00
_cell.angle_gamma   90.00
#
_symmetry.space_group_name_H-M   'P 1'
#
loop_
_entity.id
_entity.type
_entity.pdbx_description
1 polymer ?
#
loop_
_entity_poly.entity_id
_entity_poly.type
_entity_poly.pdbx_seq_one_letter_code
_entity_poly.pdbx_strand_id
1 'polypeptide(L)'
;MSIWGWGFIGLLCLVCLETLSNEALKPCKLRRHLETKHGEYVTKPLQFFENKLKEYQSKKKVMEALQGSAVSVFKVQHKVEATIRKLAQWKKRVDQGNYDSFENMSDFLTKEETRLPNTVTNAVKEHLEGLKTQLREYFPALDAQCS
;
A
#
# COMPACT_ATOMS: atom_id res chain seq x y z
N MET A 1 -6.19 28.00 5.52
CA MET A 1 -4.96 27.68 6.28
C MET A 1 -4.95 26.19 6.55
N SER A 2 -4.10 25.49 5.77
CA SER A 2 -3.48 24.16 5.97
C SER A 2 -4.39 23.02 6.49
N ILE A 3 -4.85 22.06 5.67
CA ILE A 3 -4.07 20.94 5.05
C ILE A 3 -3.15 20.36 6.14
N TRP A 4 -3.37 19.16 6.68
CA TRP A 4 -3.06 17.86 6.08
C TRP A 4 -3.89 16.72 6.68
N GLY A 5 -4.53 15.92 5.82
CA GLY A 5 -4.94 14.57 6.14
C GLY A 5 -3.79 13.61 5.92
N TRP A 6 -3.41 12.84 6.94
CA TRP A 6 -2.66 11.59 6.79
C TRP A 6 -3.22 10.58 7.79
N GLY A 7 -3.67 9.44 7.27
CA GLY A 7 -4.07 8.29 8.08
C GLY A 7 -2.91 7.85 8.97
N PHE A 8 -3.16 7.83 10.27
CA PHE A 8 -2.17 7.45 11.28
C PHE A 8 -1.67 6.03 11.08
N ILE A 9 -0.37 5.90 10.80
CA ILE A 9 0.39 4.66 11.04
C ILE A 9 0.39 4.42 12.56
N GLY A 10 -0.25 3.34 13.03
CA GLY A 10 -0.22 2.93 14.43
C GLY A 10 1.17 2.41 14.84
N LEU A 11 1.64 2.77 16.04
CA LEU A 11 2.91 2.30 16.60
C LEU A 11 2.69 1.00 17.39
N LEU A 12 3.56 0.01 17.19
CA LEU A 12 3.50 -1.30 17.83
C LEU A 12 4.49 -1.37 19.01
N CYS A 13 4.07 -1.87 20.17
CA CYS A 13 5.00 -2.21 21.25
C CYS A 13 5.80 -3.47 20.89
N LEU A 14 7.13 -3.42 20.85
CA LEU A 14 7.96 -4.57 20.45
C LEU A 14 8.10 -5.65 21.53
N VAL A 15 7.63 -5.39 22.75
CA VAL A 15 7.65 -6.36 23.86
C VAL A 15 6.38 -7.22 23.84
N CYS A 16 5.20 -6.61 23.68
CA CYS A 16 3.91 -7.31 23.69
C CYS A 16 3.17 -7.37 22.35
N LEU A 17 3.67 -6.71 21.31
CA LEU A 17 3.06 -6.60 19.98
C LEU A 17 1.64 -6.01 19.99
N GLU A 18 1.32 -5.20 21.00
CA GLU A 18 0.07 -4.46 21.07
C GLU A 18 0.16 -3.15 20.27
N THR A 19 -0.86 -2.86 19.46
CA THR A 19 -0.98 -1.58 18.74
C THR A 19 -1.34 -0.49 19.75
N LEU A 20 -0.44 0.46 19.93
CA LEU A 20 -0.64 1.57 20.84
C LEU A 20 -1.46 2.68 20.16
N SER A 21 -2.34 3.33 20.92
CA SER A 21 -3.14 4.44 20.42
C SER A 21 -2.27 5.65 20.05
N ASN A 22 -2.75 6.50 19.14
CA ASN A 22 -1.99 7.67 18.67
C ASN A 22 -1.58 8.64 19.80
N GLU A 23 -2.34 8.67 20.90
CA GLU A 23 -2.01 9.44 22.11
C GLU A 23 -0.89 8.79 22.96
N ALA A 24 -0.62 7.51 22.76
CA ALA A 24 0.48 6.79 23.39
C ALA A 24 1.85 7.13 22.78
N LEU A 25 1.88 7.83 21.63
CA LEU A 25 3.08 8.36 20.99
C LEU A 25 3.78 9.44 21.84
N LYS A 26 3.08 10.03 22.80
CA LYS A 26 3.68 10.96 23.77
C LYS A 26 4.64 10.18 24.68
N PRO A 27 5.89 10.62 24.90
CA PRO A 27 6.88 9.92 25.73
C PRO A 27 6.33 9.51 27.10
N CYS A 28 5.50 10.36 27.71
CA CYS A 28 4.88 10.09 29.00
C CYS A 28 3.91 8.89 29.00
N LYS A 29 3.21 8.64 27.89
CA LYS A 29 2.23 7.55 27.78
C LYS A 29 2.87 6.24 27.35
N LEU A 30 3.87 6.28 26.47
CA LEU A 30 4.73 5.13 26.18
C LEU A 30 5.51 4.69 27.43
N ARG A 31 6.09 5.65 28.16
CA ARG A 31 6.76 5.39 29.43
C ARG A 31 5.79 4.77 30.45
N ARG A 32 4.58 5.31 30.59
CA ARG A 32 3.56 4.70 31.45
C ARG A 32 3.14 3.30 31.00
N HIS A 33 2.98 3.05 29.70
CA HIS A 33 2.68 1.71 29.19
C HIS A 33 3.82 0.74 29.56
N LEU A 34 5.08 1.14 29.35
CA LEU A 34 6.24 0.34 29.74
C LEU A 34 6.28 0.14 31.26
N GLU A 35 6.06 1.18 32.07
CA GLU A 35 6.06 1.07 33.54
C GLU A 35 4.94 0.16 34.08
N THR A 36 3.74 0.24 33.49
CA THR A 36 2.57 -0.49 34.00
C THR A 36 2.47 -1.92 33.46
N LYS A 37 2.91 -2.18 32.21
CA LYS A 37 2.81 -3.50 31.56
C LYS A 37 4.15 -4.25 31.52
N HIS A 38 5.25 -3.53 31.60
CA HIS A 38 6.61 -4.00 31.31
C HIS A 38 7.62 -3.41 32.30
N GLY A 39 7.24 -3.29 33.58
CA GLY A 39 8.03 -2.60 34.61
C GLY A 39 9.48 -3.08 34.73
N GLU A 40 9.72 -4.36 34.47
CA GLU A 40 11.05 -4.99 34.44
C GLU A 40 11.94 -4.52 33.27
N TYR A 41 11.35 -3.89 32.24
CA TYR A 41 12.01 -3.45 31.02
C TYR A 41 12.24 -1.93 30.95
N VAL A 42 11.68 -1.17 31.90
CA VAL A 42 11.76 0.32 31.93
C VAL A 42 13.19 0.83 32.06
N THR A 43 14.05 0.07 32.74
CA THR A 43 15.46 0.42 32.98
C THR A 43 16.41 -0.22 31.98
N LYS A 44 15.91 -1.01 31.01
CA LYS A 44 16.77 -1.70 30.05
C LYS A 44 17.32 -0.71 29.01
N PRO A 45 18.58 -0.85 28.60
CA PRO A 45 19.21 0.04 27.64
C PRO A 45 18.64 -0.16 26.23
N LEU A 46 18.86 0.81 25.34
CA LEU A 46 18.43 0.79 23.93
C LEU A 46 18.77 -0.53 23.21
N GLN A 47 19.93 -1.11 23.51
CA GLN A 47 20.41 -2.36 22.92
C GLN A 47 19.44 -3.54 23.16
N PHE A 48 18.73 -3.57 24.29
CA PHE A 48 17.69 -4.57 24.53
C PHE A 48 16.54 -4.44 23.53
N PHE A 49 16.08 -3.21 23.27
CA PHE A 49 15.02 -2.93 22.33
C PHE A 49 15.44 -3.17 20.87
N GLU A 50 16.69 -2.87 20.51
CA GLU A 50 17.26 -3.20 19.20
C GLU A 50 17.29 -4.71 18.96
N ASN A 51 17.69 -5.50 19.96
CA ASN A 51 17.69 -6.95 19.88
C ASN A 51 16.27 -7.50 19.77
N LYS A 52 15.30 -6.93 20.50
CA LYS A 52 13.88 -7.28 20.37
C LYS A 52 13.30 -6.93 19.00
N LEU A 53 13.71 -5.81 18.41
CA LEU A 53 13.35 -5.45 17.04
C LEU A 53 13.91 -6.47 16.03
N LYS A 54 15.18 -6.85 16.15
CA LYS A 54 15.80 -7.88 15.30
C LYS A 54 15.09 -9.22 15.43
N GLU A 55 14.73 -9.62 16.65
CA GLU A 55 13.95 -10.83 16.91
C GLU A 55 12.58 -10.79 16.21
N TYR A 56 11.85 -9.68 16.34
CA TYR A 56 10.56 -9.47 15.67
C TYR A 56 10.69 -9.50 14.15
N GLN A 57 11.68 -8.82 13.58
CA GLN A 57 11.95 -8.81 12.15
C GLN A 57 12.32 -10.21 11.61
N SER A 58 13.14 -10.96 12.35
CA SER A 58 13.49 -12.34 12.00
C SER A 58 12.25 -13.24 12.04
N LYS A 59 11.42 -13.14 13.07
CA LYS A 59 10.15 -13.87 13.18
C LYS A 59 9.19 -13.52 12.03
N LYS A 60 9.07 -12.24 11.69
CA LYS A 60 8.27 -11.77 10.55
C LYS A 60 8.77 -12.37 9.23
N LYS A 61 10.09 -12.35 9.00
CA LYS A 61 10.71 -12.92 7.78
C LYS A 61 10.50 -14.43 7.69
N VAL A 62 10.61 -15.15 8.80
CA VAL A 62 10.32 -16.59 8.86
C VAL A 62 8.84 -16.85 8.59
N MET A 63 7.93 -16.08 9.18
CA MET A 63 6.49 -16.18 8.92
C MET A 63 6.15 -15.90 7.45
N GLU A 64 6.76 -14.88 6.84
CA GLU A 64 6.63 -14.57 5.41
C GLU A 64 7.20 -15.69 4.52
N ALA A 65 8.30 -16.32 4.93
CA ALA A 65 8.90 -17.45 4.21
C ALA A 65 8.07 -18.74 4.34
N LEU A 66 7.44 -18.96 5.50
CA LEU A 66 6.58 -20.12 5.79
C LEU A 66 5.21 -20.01 5.11
N GLN A 67 4.76 -18.81 4.74
CA GLN A 67 3.53 -18.61 3.97
C GLN A 67 3.58 -19.21 2.55
N GLY A 68 4.73 -19.72 2.09
CA GLY A 68 4.85 -20.53 0.90
C GLY A 68 4.72 -19.75 -0.42
N SER A 69 5.35 -20.29 -1.46
CA SER A 69 5.30 -19.77 -2.84
C SER A 69 3.88 -19.71 -3.41
N ALA A 70 2.94 -20.51 -2.92
CA ALA A 70 1.54 -20.46 -3.36
C ALA A 70 0.83 -19.18 -2.91
N VAL A 71 1.06 -18.69 -1.68
CA VAL A 71 0.49 -17.42 -1.21
C VAL A 71 1.15 -16.25 -1.92
N SER A 72 2.44 -16.33 -2.26
CA SER A 72 3.10 -15.28 -3.03
C SER A 72 2.59 -15.22 -4.47
N VAL A 73 2.41 -16.36 -5.14
CA VAL A 73 1.82 -16.44 -6.49
C VAL A 73 0.38 -15.94 -6.49
N PHE A 74 -0.45 -16.39 -5.55
CA PHE A 74 -1.84 -15.91 -5.42
C PHE A 74 -1.89 -14.40 -5.11
N LYS A 75 -0.97 -13.90 -4.27
CA LYS A 75 -0.87 -12.47 -3.93
C LYS A 75 -0.39 -11.64 -5.11
N VAL A 76 0.59 -12.12 -5.87
CA VAL A 76 1.05 -11.47 -7.11
C VAL A 76 -0.10 -11.43 -8.10
N GLN A 77 -0.81 -12.54 -8.28
CA GLN A 77 -1.90 -12.60 -9.22
C GLN A 77 -3.08 -11.72 -8.82
N HIS A 78 -3.49 -11.72 -7.55
CA HIS A 78 -4.54 -10.82 -7.07
C HIS A 78 -4.14 -9.35 -7.25
N LYS A 79 -2.86 -9.01 -7.05
CA LYS A 79 -2.33 -7.66 -7.33
C LYS A 79 -2.35 -7.34 -8.82
N VAL A 80 -1.95 -8.27 -9.69
CA VAL A 80 -1.97 -8.09 -11.15
C VAL A 80 -3.41 -7.93 -11.63
N GLU A 81 -4.34 -8.73 -11.14
CA GLU A 81 -5.77 -8.63 -11.42
C GLU A 81 -6.34 -7.28 -10.97
N ALA A 82 -5.97 -6.82 -9.76
CA ALA A 82 -6.37 -5.49 -9.27
C ALA A 82 -5.80 -4.37 -10.16
N THR A 83 -4.56 -4.49 -10.64
CA THR A 83 -3.96 -3.53 -11.58
C THR A 83 -4.67 -3.53 -12.92
N ILE A 84 -4.96 -4.70 -13.50
CA ILE A 84 -5.74 -4.85 -14.74
C ILE A 84 -7.12 -4.17 -14.62
N ARG A 85 -7.80 -4.39 -13.49
CA ARG A 85 -9.09 -3.73 -13.19
C ARG A 85 -8.95 -2.22 -13.08
N LYS A 86 -7.90 -1.73 -12.42
CA LYS A 86 -7.61 -0.28 -12.34
C LYS A 86 -7.37 0.33 -13.73
N LEU A 87 -6.58 -0.31 -14.59
CA LEU A 87 -6.33 0.17 -15.95
C LEU A 87 -7.63 0.26 -16.77
N ALA A 88 -8.50 -0.74 -16.67
CA ALA A 88 -9.82 -0.72 -17.31
C ALA A 88 -10.70 0.43 -16.79
N GLN A 89 -10.66 0.70 -15.48
CA GLN A 89 -11.37 1.83 -14.88
C GLN A 89 -10.81 3.18 -15.35
N TRP A 90 -9.48 3.33 -15.41
CA TRP A 90 -8.84 4.56 -15.89
C TRP A 90 -9.20 4.84 -17.35
N LYS A 91 -9.21 3.82 -18.20
CA LYS A 91 -9.67 3.94 -19.59
C LYS A 91 -11.11 4.49 -19.66
N LYS A 92 -12.03 3.95 -18.84
CA LYS A 92 -13.42 4.43 -18.75
C LYS A 92 -13.52 5.87 -18.24
N ARG A 93 -12.66 6.28 -17.29
CA ARG A 93 -12.64 7.65 -16.77
C ARG A 93 -12.14 8.64 -17.82
N VAL A 94 -11.13 8.26 -18.60
CA VAL A 94 -10.62 9.04 -19.74
C VAL A 94 -11.73 9.28 -20.77
N ASP A 95 -12.57 8.27 -21.06
CA ASP A 95 -13.76 8.44 -21.91
C ASP A 95 -14.78 9.44 -21.36
N GLN A 96 -14.85 9.58 -20.04
CA GLN A 96 -15.73 10.53 -19.35
C GLN A 96 -15.09 11.93 -19.17
N GLY A 97 -13.88 12.14 -19.70
CA GLY A 97 -13.10 13.35 -19.48
C GLY A 97 -12.67 13.54 -18.02
N ASN A 98 -12.70 12.47 -17.20
CA ASN A 98 -12.21 12.48 -15.84
C ASN A 98 -10.77 11.95 -15.84
N TYR A 99 -9.84 12.81 -15.41
CA TYR A 99 -8.40 12.52 -15.36
C TYR A 99 -7.85 12.47 -13.94
N ASP A 100 -8.70 12.40 -12.90
CA ASP A 100 -8.30 12.38 -11.49
C ASP A 100 -7.42 11.17 -11.14
N SER A 101 -7.44 10.15 -12.01
CA SER A 101 -6.53 9.01 -11.96
C SER A 101 -5.06 9.36 -12.24
N PHE A 102 -4.81 10.57 -12.74
CA PHE A 102 -3.50 11.06 -13.14
C PHE A 102 -3.29 12.47 -12.55
N GLU A 103 -2.77 12.53 -11.32
CA GLU A 103 -2.64 13.79 -10.54
C GLU A 103 -2.02 14.95 -11.34
N ASN A 104 -0.96 14.68 -12.11
CA ASN A 104 -0.32 15.70 -12.93
C ASN A 104 -1.21 16.21 -14.09
N MET A 105 -1.99 15.32 -14.72
CA MET A 105 -2.88 15.71 -15.82
C MET A 105 -4.16 16.37 -15.29
N SER A 106 -4.73 15.90 -14.18
CA SER A 106 -5.88 16.55 -13.54
C SER A 106 -5.54 17.96 -13.08
N ASP A 107 -4.37 18.17 -12.48
CA ASP A 107 -3.90 19.49 -12.05
C ASP A 107 -3.66 20.44 -13.21
N PHE A 108 -3.15 19.93 -14.33
CA PHE A 108 -2.92 20.71 -15.53
C PHE A 108 -4.25 21.17 -16.17
N LEU A 109 -5.20 20.26 -16.32
CA LEU A 109 -6.49 20.54 -16.97
C LEU A 109 -7.40 21.43 -16.12
N THR A 110 -7.32 21.31 -14.79
CA THR A 110 -8.05 22.20 -13.88
C THR A 110 -7.47 23.61 -13.83
N LYS A 111 -6.15 23.78 -14.03
CA LYS A 111 -5.50 25.09 -14.10
C LYS A 111 -5.74 25.83 -15.41
N GLU A 112 -5.81 25.10 -16.53
CA GLU A 112 -5.98 25.71 -17.86
C GLU A 112 -7.44 25.80 -18.34
N GLU A 113 -8.43 25.24 -17.62
CA GLU A 113 -9.84 25.19 -18.07
C GLU A 113 -10.03 24.56 -19.47
N THR A 114 -9.10 23.71 -19.89
CA THR A 114 -9.09 23.12 -21.23
C THR A 114 -9.47 21.63 -21.20
N ARG A 115 -10.17 21.19 -22.25
CA ARG A 115 -10.39 19.76 -22.53
C ARG A 115 -9.25 19.23 -23.39
N LEU A 116 -8.77 18.02 -23.09
CA LEU A 116 -7.78 17.35 -23.95
C LEU A 116 -8.36 17.09 -25.35
N PRO A 117 -7.56 17.28 -26.41
CA PRO A 117 -7.94 16.89 -27.76
C PRO A 117 -8.24 15.38 -27.82
N ASN A 118 -9.25 15.01 -28.62
CA ASN A 118 -9.65 13.61 -28.80
C ASN A 118 -8.48 12.71 -29.22
N THR A 119 -7.51 13.24 -29.97
CA THR A 119 -6.29 12.51 -30.37
C THR A 119 -5.46 12.07 -29.16
N VAL A 120 -5.30 12.95 -28.17
CA VAL A 120 -4.53 12.65 -26.95
C VAL A 120 -5.31 11.69 -26.06
N THR A 121 -6.61 11.91 -25.90
CA THR A 121 -7.52 11.01 -25.18
C THR A 121 -7.46 9.59 -25.75
N ASN A 122 -7.49 9.45 -27.08
CA ASN A 122 -7.40 8.16 -27.76
C ASN A 122 -6.03 7.50 -27.57
N ALA A 123 -4.94 8.27 -27.69
CA ALA A 123 -3.59 7.74 -27.46
C ALA A 123 -3.42 7.21 -26.02
N VAL A 124 -3.95 7.91 -25.02
CA VAL A 124 -3.95 7.46 -23.62
C VAL A 124 -4.76 6.18 -23.46
N LYS A 125 -5.94 6.09 -24.08
CA LYS A 125 -6.78 4.89 -24.03
C LYS A 125 -6.11 3.68 -24.66
N GLU A 126 -5.50 3.85 -25.83
CA GLU A 126 -4.77 2.78 -26.52
C GLU A 126 -3.59 2.31 -25.67
N HIS A 127 -2.85 3.23 -25.06
CA HIS A 127 -1.75 2.88 -24.17
C HIS A 127 -2.21 2.07 -22.94
N LEU A 128 -3.29 2.50 -22.28
CA LEU A 128 -3.86 1.78 -21.14
C LEU A 128 -4.35 0.37 -21.52
N GLU A 129 -4.95 0.23 -22.71
CA GLU A 129 -5.35 -1.09 -23.21
C GLU A 129 -4.13 -1.96 -23.54
N GLY A 130 -3.09 -1.39 -24.16
CA GLY A 130 -1.84 -2.09 -24.43
C GLY A 130 -1.18 -2.63 -23.16
N LEU A 131 -1.06 -1.80 -22.12
CA LEU A 131 -0.53 -2.20 -20.81
C LEU A 131 -1.36 -3.33 -20.18
N LYS A 132 -2.68 -3.23 -20.26
CA LYS A 132 -3.60 -4.26 -19.75
C LYS A 132 -3.40 -5.59 -20.48
N THR A 133 -3.28 -5.56 -21.81
CA THR A 133 -3.05 -6.75 -22.64
C THR A 133 -1.70 -7.38 -22.34
N GLN A 134 -0.63 -6.58 -22.28
CA GLN A 134 0.70 -7.08 -21.92
C GLN A 134 0.69 -7.76 -20.54
N LEU A 135 0.05 -7.16 -19.54
CA LEU A 135 -0.09 -7.79 -18.22
C LEU A 135 -0.84 -9.13 -18.27
N ARG A 136 -1.85 -9.28 -19.14
CA ARG A 136 -2.57 -10.55 -19.32
C ARG A 136 -1.76 -11.61 -20.05
N GLU A 137 -0.90 -11.21 -20.99
CA GLU A 137 0.00 -12.12 -21.69
C GLU A 137 1.05 -12.71 -20.74
N TYR A 138 1.62 -11.88 -19.86
CA TYR A 138 2.58 -12.35 -18.85
C TYR A 138 1.92 -13.06 -17.66
N PHE A 139 0.68 -12.70 -17.31
CA PHE A 139 -0.07 -13.26 -16.19
C PHE A 139 -1.48 -13.69 -16.62
N PRO A 140 -1.64 -14.91 -17.15
CA PRO A 140 -2.93 -15.43 -17.58
C PRO A 140 -3.89 -15.56 -16.40
N ALA A 141 -5.19 -15.47 -16.69
CA ALA A 141 -6.23 -15.62 -15.69
C ALA A 141 -6.33 -17.10 -15.25
N LEU A 142 -6.45 -17.37 -13.93
CA LEU A 142 -6.46 -18.76 -13.39
C LEU A 142 -7.70 -19.57 -13.79
N ASP A 143 -8.70 -18.91 -14.33
CA ASP A 143 -9.96 -19.46 -14.81
C ASP A 143 -9.86 -20.12 -16.19
N ALA A 144 -8.67 -20.18 -16.80
CA ALA A 144 -8.45 -20.83 -18.10
C ALA A 144 -7.88 -22.27 -18.04
N GLN A 145 -7.74 -22.87 -16.85
CA GLN A 145 -7.30 -24.27 -16.69
C GLN A 145 -8.14 -25.01 -15.65
N CYS A 146 -9.44 -25.12 -15.91
CA CYS A 146 -10.23 -26.26 -15.49
C CYS A 146 -11.15 -26.61 -16.67
N SER A 147 -10.71 -27.56 -17.49
CA SER A 147 -11.48 -28.21 -18.54
C SER A 147 -11.23 -29.71 -18.41
#